data_AF-A0A084JA29-F1
#
_entry.id   AF-A0A084JA29-F1
#
_cell.length_a   1.000
_cell.length_b   1.000
_cell.length_c   1.000
_cell.angle_alpha   90.00
_cell.angle_beta   90.00
_cell.angle_gamma   90.00
#
_symmetry.space_group_name_H-M   'P 1'
#
loop_
_entity.id
_entity.type
_entity.pdbx_description
1 polymer ?
#
loop_
_entity_poly.entity_id
_entity_poly.type
_entity_poly.pdbx_seq_one_letter_code
_entity_poly.pdbx_strand_id
1 'polypeptide(L)'
;AARTVMNAIWGMGQMRTAKMIVAVDETIDPSDASAVWQEVLRYAHPEEDFVVSKGPLDALDHSSDYPLYGGRLGIDATSRGKDAFTEGALEIVPIRKEQPWGGRQKALAMLEQKKASLILVVDEDVDPTDHSTVMWRVFNNIDVTRDMFTDGRRAAFDATRKRLEEGLSRPWPEDIVMADEIKKKGISEMECLWDRSLEK
;
A
#
# COMPACT_ATOMS: atom_id res chain seq x y z
N ALA A 1 -13.80 -9.13 -16.20
CA ALA A 1 -14.34 -9.94 -15.09
C ALA A 1 -13.90 -9.38 -13.73
N ALA A 2 -12.61 -9.08 -13.54
CA ALA A 2 -12.07 -8.55 -12.28
C ALA A 2 -12.81 -7.30 -11.77
N ARG A 3 -13.08 -6.30 -12.62
CA ARG A 3 -13.84 -5.10 -12.24
C ARG A 3 -15.23 -5.41 -11.65
N THR A 4 -15.92 -6.41 -12.18
CA THR A 4 -17.23 -6.85 -11.66
C THR A 4 -17.07 -7.45 -10.28
N VAL A 5 -16.05 -8.29 -10.07
CA VAL A 5 -15.73 -8.90 -8.77
C VAL A 5 -15.35 -7.84 -7.75
N MET A 6 -14.48 -6.88 -8.10
CA MET A 6 -14.08 -5.77 -7.21
C MET A 6 -15.30 -4.97 -6.73
N ASN A 7 -16.19 -4.59 -7.65
CA ASN A 7 -17.41 -3.86 -7.28
C ASN A 7 -18.36 -4.69 -6.41
N ALA A 8 -18.43 -6.01 -6.65
CA ALA A 8 -19.22 -6.91 -5.82
C ALA A 8 -18.64 -6.98 -4.39
N ILE A 9 -17.31 -7.14 -4.24
CA ILE A 9 -16.62 -7.14 -2.93
C ILE A 9 -16.87 -5.83 -2.20
N TRP A 10 -16.73 -4.70 -2.89
CA TRP A 10 -17.00 -3.37 -2.35
C TRP A 10 -18.47 -3.10 -2.03
N GLY A 11 -19.38 -3.95 -2.49
CA GLY A 11 -20.80 -3.95 -2.12
C GLY A 11 -21.17 -4.92 -1.01
N MET A 12 -20.24 -5.78 -0.56
CA MET A 12 -20.54 -6.90 0.35
C MET A 12 -20.11 -6.63 1.80
N GLY A 13 -21.09 -6.42 2.69
CA GLY A 13 -20.94 -6.56 4.14
C GLY A 13 -19.73 -5.84 4.73
N GLN A 14 -18.90 -6.58 5.45
CA GLN A 14 -17.65 -6.08 6.06
C GLN A 14 -16.51 -5.86 5.04
N MET A 15 -16.58 -6.48 3.85
CA MET A 15 -15.57 -6.30 2.80
C MET A 15 -15.69 -4.95 2.08
N ARG A 16 -16.78 -4.20 2.30
CA ARG A 16 -16.99 -2.87 1.73
C ARG A 16 -15.87 -1.88 2.08
N THR A 17 -15.20 -2.08 3.22
CA THR A 17 -14.09 -1.25 3.73
C THR A 17 -12.73 -1.66 3.18
N ALA A 18 -12.64 -2.72 2.38
CA ALA A 18 -11.40 -3.14 1.74
C ALA A 18 -10.83 -1.99 0.90
N LYS A 19 -9.70 -1.46 1.36
CA LYS A 19 -9.04 -0.31 0.77
C LYS A 19 -8.36 -0.64 -0.56
N MET A 20 -7.78 -1.83 -0.64
CA MET A 20 -7.14 -2.33 -1.84
C MET A 20 -7.58 -3.75 -2.17
N ILE A 21 -7.85 -4.02 -3.44
CA ILE A 21 -8.16 -5.36 -3.95
C ILE A 21 -7.27 -5.60 -5.16
N VAL A 22 -6.47 -6.66 -5.14
CA VAL A 22 -5.70 -7.10 -6.30
C VAL A 22 -6.34 -8.38 -6.84
N ALA A 23 -6.70 -8.39 -8.12
CA ALA A 23 -7.16 -9.57 -8.82
C ALA A 23 -5.99 -10.20 -9.59
N VAL A 24 -5.71 -11.46 -9.31
CA VAL A 24 -4.68 -12.27 -9.97
C VAL A 24 -5.31 -13.54 -10.55
N ASP A 25 -4.59 -14.22 -11.43
CA ASP A 25 -5.04 -15.50 -11.97
C ASP A 25 -5.06 -16.61 -10.89
N GLU A 26 -5.86 -17.65 -11.11
CA GLU A 26 -6.07 -18.75 -10.17
C GLU A 26 -4.80 -19.54 -9.82
N THR A 27 -3.77 -19.43 -10.64
CA THR A 27 -2.47 -20.10 -10.46
C THR A 27 -1.57 -19.39 -9.45
N ILE A 28 -1.96 -18.20 -8.99
CA ILE A 28 -1.18 -17.36 -8.09
C ILE A 28 -1.76 -17.46 -6.68
N ASP A 29 -0.92 -17.85 -5.71
CA ASP A 29 -1.31 -17.85 -4.30
C ASP A 29 -1.42 -16.39 -3.80
N PRO A 30 -2.61 -15.91 -3.39
CA PRO A 30 -2.77 -14.55 -2.86
C PRO A 30 -2.04 -14.31 -1.53
N SER A 31 -1.58 -15.37 -0.85
CA SER A 31 -0.78 -15.28 0.38
C SER A 31 0.70 -15.01 0.10
N ASP A 32 1.15 -15.27 -1.13
CA ASP A 32 2.51 -14.94 -1.59
C ASP A 32 2.53 -13.52 -2.18
N ALA A 33 2.84 -12.56 -1.32
CA ALA A 33 2.94 -11.16 -1.71
C ALA A 33 3.94 -10.92 -2.86
N SER A 34 5.04 -11.71 -2.94
CA SER A 34 6.04 -11.56 -3.99
C SER A 34 5.46 -12.02 -5.34
N ALA A 35 4.75 -13.15 -5.37
CA ALA A 35 4.08 -13.62 -6.58
C ALA A 35 3.02 -12.63 -7.07
N VAL A 36 2.17 -12.12 -6.17
CA VAL A 36 1.16 -11.11 -6.50
C VAL A 36 1.79 -9.84 -7.08
N TRP A 37 2.87 -9.33 -6.47
CA TRP A 37 3.55 -8.14 -6.97
C TRP A 37 4.19 -8.33 -8.33
N GLN A 38 4.76 -9.50 -8.58
CA GLN A 38 5.32 -9.81 -9.89
C GLN A 38 4.24 -9.75 -10.98
N GLU A 39 3.02 -10.23 -10.69
CA GLU A 39 1.90 -10.14 -11.62
C GLU A 39 1.40 -8.70 -11.79
N VAL A 40 1.34 -7.91 -10.71
CA VAL A 40 1.02 -6.47 -10.81
C VAL A 40 2.02 -5.76 -11.72
N LEU A 41 3.32 -6.00 -11.55
CA LEU A 41 4.36 -5.37 -12.37
C LEU A 41 4.32 -5.83 -13.84
N ARG A 42 3.90 -7.08 -14.09
CA ARG A 42 3.83 -7.66 -15.43
C ARG A 42 2.54 -7.35 -16.17
N TYR A 43 1.39 -7.26 -15.51
CA TYR A 43 0.10 -7.27 -16.20
C TYR A 43 -0.83 -6.12 -15.84
N ALA A 44 -0.51 -5.32 -14.82
CA ALA A 44 -1.35 -4.19 -14.42
C ALA A 44 -0.85 -2.88 -15.05
N HIS A 45 -1.53 -2.44 -16.12
CA HIS A 45 -1.32 -1.13 -16.73
C HIS A 45 -2.08 -0.05 -15.94
N PRO A 46 -1.41 0.94 -15.33
CA PRO A 46 -2.08 1.88 -14.43
C PRO A 46 -3.31 2.61 -15.00
N GLU A 47 -3.31 3.00 -16.27
CA GLU A 47 -4.46 3.67 -16.89
C GLU A 47 -5.67 2.74 -17.10
N GLU A 48 -5.42 1.47 -17.38
CA GLU A 48 -6.46 0.50 -17.76
C GLU A 48 -6.90 -0.37 -16.59
N ASP A 49 -5.98 -0.71 -15.70
CA ASP A 49 -6.16 -1.77 -14.72
C ASP A 49 -6.30 -1.28 -13.29
N PHE A 50 -5.99 -0.01 -13.03
CA PHE A 50 -6.21 0.59 -11.72
C PHE A 50 -7.61 1.19 -11.67
N VAL A 51 -8.46 0.58 -10.87
CA VAL A 51 -9.85 1.00 -10.65
C VAL A 51 -9.92 1.81 -9.37
N VAL A 52 -10.00 3.13 -9.50
CA VAL A 52 -10.21 4.02 -8.36
C VAL A 52 -11.71 4.12 -8.06
N SER A 53 -12.09 3.88 -6.81
CA SER A 53 -13.47 4.02 -6.34
C SER A 53 -13.49 4.75 -5.00
N LYS A 54 -14.40 5.71 -4.84
CA LYS A 54 -14.67 6.30 -3.52
C LYS A 54 -15.69 5.48 -2.77
N GLY A 55 -15.52 5.33 -1.48
CA GLY A 55 -16.45 4.55 -0.69
C GLY A 55 -16.10 4.47 0.79
N PRO A 56 -16.85 3.64 1.54
CA PRO A 56 -16.63 3.44 2.95
C PRO A 56 -15.23 2.85 3.21
N LEU A 57 -14.55 3.35 4.23
CA LEU A 57 -13.27 2.87 4.74
C LEU A 57 -13.41 2.43 6.20
N ASP A 58 -12.37 1.78 6.71
CA ASP A 58 -12.28 1.43 8.13
C ASP A 58 -12.24 2.69 9.02
N ALA A 59 -12.75 2.57 10.24
CA ALA A 59 -12.79 3.67 11.21
C ALA A 59 -11.39 4.12 11.66
N LEU A 60 -10.42 3.21 11.61
CA LEU A 60 -9.03 3.44 12.01
C LEU A 60 -8.17 3.90 10.83
N ASP A 61 -8.71 4.01 9.61
CA ASP A 61 -7.95 4.54 8.49
C ASP A 61 -7.73 6.05 8.66
N HIS A 62 -6.50 6.42 9.03
CA HIS A 62 -6.07 7.81 9.20
C HIS A 62 -5.60 8.48 7.91
N SER A 63 -5.39 7.71 6.84
CA SER A 63 -4.85 8.26 5.59
C SER A 63 -5.87 9.09 4.81
N SER A 64 -7.15 8.81 5.01
CA SER A 64 -8.23 9.59 4.43
C SER A 64 -8.58 10.79 5.29
N ASP A 65 -8.91 11.90 4.62
CA ASP A 65 -9.30 13.13 5.29
C ASP A 65 -10.68 13.01 5.97
N TYR A 66 -11.58 12.24 5.36
CA TYR A 66 -12.93 12.04 5.89
C TYR A 66 -13.00 10.75 6.73
N PRO A 67 -13.56 10.80 7.95
CA PRO A 67 -13.81 9.59 8.72
C PRO A 67 -14.70 8.61 7.95
N LEU A 68 -14.33 7.32 7.96
CA LEU A 68 -15.09 6.21 7.36
C LEU A 68 -15.29 6.31 5.84
N TYR A 69 -14.64 7.24 5.13
CA TYR A 69 -14.87 7.43 3.70
C TYR A 69 -13.62 7.94 2.99
N GLY A 70 -13.24 7.32 1.88
CA GLY A 70 -12.07 7.75 1.11
C GLY A 70 -11.88 6.98 -0.18
N GLY A 71 -10.67 7.07 -0.72
CA GLY A 71 -10.27 6.35 -1.93
C GLY A 71 -9.97 4.88 -1.69
N ARG A 72 -10.44 4.02 -2.60
CA ARG A 72 -10.14 2.59 -2.69
C ARG A 72 -9.56 2.27 -4.06
N LEU A 73 -8.64 1.32 -4.10
CA LEU A 73 -7.92 0.92 -5.30
C LEU A 73 -8.18 -0.56 -5.63
N GLY A 74 -8.68 -0.83 -6.83
CA GLY A 74 -8.70 -2.16 -7.42
C GLY A 74 -7.57 -2.26 -8.43
N ILE A 75 -6.82 -3.36 -8.44
CA ILE A 75 -5.76 -3.61 -9.43
C ILE A 75 -6.10 -4.91 -10.15
N ASP A 76 -6.30 -4.85 -11.46
CA ASP A 76 -6.47 -6.03 -12.30
C ASP A 76 -5.10 -6.49 -12.84
N ALA A 77 -4.50 -7.46 -12.15
CA ALA A 77 -3.23 -8.08 -12.53
C ALA A 77 -3.43 -9.44 -13.22
N THR A 78 -4.64 -9.73 -13.74
CA THR A 78 -4.88 -10.97 -14.49
C THR A 78 -4.21 -10.93 -15.85
N SER A 79 -3.61 -12.04 -16.29
CA SER A 79 -2.86 -12.13 -17.55
C SER A 79 -3.76 -12.26 -18.78
N ARG A 80 -5.02 -12.67 -18.58
CA ARG A 80 -5.90 -13.10 -19.68
C ARG A 80 -6.23 -11.95 -20.63
N GLY A 81 -5.75 -12.07 -21.87
CA GLY A 81 -6.03 -11.12 -22.94
C GLY A 81 -5.19 -9.85 -22.87
N LYS A 82 -4.09 -9.87 -22.09
CA LYS A 82 -3.13 -8.78 -21.98
C LYS A 82 -1.75 -9.22 -22.43
N ASP A 83 -1.01 -8.28 -23.01
CA ASP A 83 0.41 -8.46 -23.25
C ASP A 83 1.19 -8.13 -21.98
N ALA A 84 2.22 -8.91 -21.69
CA ALA A 84 3.06 -8.64 -20.53
C ALA A 84 3.84 -7.32 -20.70
N PHE A 85 3.79 -6.49 -19.67
CA PHE A 85 4.61 -5.31 -19.48
C PHE A 85 6.06 -5.74 -19.23
N THR A 86 6.82 -5.83 -20.32
CA THR A 86 8.21 -6.34 -20.37
C THR A 86 9.23 -5.53 -19.55
N GLU A 87 8.86 -4.33 -19.10
CA GLU A 87 9.69 -3.42 -18.31
C GLU A 87 9.15 -3.21 -16.88
N GLY A 88 8.36 -4.15 -16.36
CA GLY A 88 7.79 -4.06 -15.02
C GLY A 88 8.86 -3.96 -13.94
N ALA A 89 8.98 -2.79 -13.31
CA ALA A 89 9.96 -2.53 -12.27
C ALA A 89 9.32 -1.74 -11.14
N LEU A 90 9.54 -2.22 -9.92
CA LEU A 90 9.19 -1.52 -8.69
C LEU A 90 10.39 -0.70 -8.23
N GLU A 91 10.18 0.58 -7.96
CA GLU A 91 11.17 1.45 -7.34
C GLU A 91 10.62 2.01 -6.03
N ILE A 92 11.27 1.67 -4.92
CA ILE A 92 10.96 2.20 -3.59
C ILE A 92 11.94 3.32 -3.28
N VAL A 93 11.41 4.49 -2.95
CA VAL A 93 12.19 5.72 -2.79
C VAL A 93 11.96 6.30 -1.40
N PRO A 94 12.84 5.98 -0.43
CA PRO A 94 12.82 6.62 0.88
C PRO A 94 13.18 8.10 0.76
N ILE A 95 12.43 8.97 1.45
CA ILE A 95 12.70 10.40 1.50
C ILE A 95 12.56 10.99 2.91
N ARG A 96 13.37 12.00 3.19
CA ARG A 96 13.18 12.89 4.33
C ARG A 96 12.25 14.03 3.96
N LYS A 97 11.13 14.14 4.65
CA LYS A 97 10.11 15.18 4.36
C LYS A 97 10.38 16.45 5.15
N GLU A 98 10.98 17.44 4.50
CA GLU A 98 11.27 18.75 5.11
C GLU A 98 10.09 19.73 4.97
N GLN A 99 9.31 19.59 3.90
CA GLN A 99 8.20 20.48 3.53
C GLN A 99 6.92 19.72 3.20
N PRO A 100 5.73 20.36 3.32
CA PRO A 100 4.49 19.80 2.80
C PRO A 100 4.63 19.44 1.31
N TRP A 101 3.99 18.35 0.89
CA TRP A 101 4.02 17.82 -0.48
C TRP A 101 5.37 17.30 -0.97
N GLY A 102 6.37 17.12 -0.11
CA GLY A 102 7.67 16.55 -0.50
C GLY A 102 7.57 15.16 -1.13
N GLY A 103 6.68 14.29 -0.61
CA GLY A 103 6.39 12.97 -1.17
C GLY A 103 5.84 13.04 -2.58
N ARG A 104 4.75 13.80 -2.76
CA ARG A 104 4.17 14.12 -4.07
C ARG A 104 5.18 14.69 -5.07
N GLN A 105 5.99 15.67 -4.66
CA GLN A 105 7.00 16.27 -5.54
C GLN A 105 8.00 15.22 -6.02
N LYS A 106 8.47 14.35 -5.12
CA LYS A 106 9.35 13.25 -5.48
C LYS A 106 8.64 12.25 -6.40
N ALA A 107 7.42 11.85 -6.11
CA ALA A 107 6.65 10.89 -6.92
C ALA A 107 6.51 11.37 -8.37
N LEU A 108 6.16 12.64 -8.58
CA LEU A 108 6.08 13.25 -9.90
C LEU A 108 7.45 13.29 -10.62
N ALA A 109 8.51 13.68 -9.90
CA ALA A 109 9.86 13.68 -10.47
C ALA A 109 10.37 12.28 -10.84
N MET A 110 9.92 11.23 -10.14
CA MET A 110 10.26 9.83 -10.49
C MET A 110 9.48 9.35 -11.72
N LEU A 111 8.21 9.74 -11.88
CA LEU A 111 7.45 9.46 -13.10
C LEU A 111 8.13 10.07 -14.33
N GLU A 112 8.65 11.29 -14.22
CA GLU A 112 9.38 11.95 -15.32
C GLU A 112 10.66 11.22 -15.74
N GLN A 113 11.35 10.55 -14.81
CA GLN A 113 12.54 9.75 -15.11
C GLN A 113 12.24 8.49 -15.91
N LYS A 114 10.99 8.00 -15.87
CA LYS A 114 10.51 6.85 -16.66
C LYS A 114 11.27 5.53 -16.47
N LYS A 115 11.97 5.36 -15.33
CA LYS A 115 12.80 4.18 -15.02
C LYS A 115 12.02 2.97 -14.51
N ALA A 116 10.92 3.22 -13.81
CA ALA A 116 10.13 2.19 -13.15
C ALA A 116 8.65 2.27 -13.57
N SER A 117 7.95 1.14 -13.53
CA SER A 117 6.51 1.08 -13.83
C SER A 117 5.67 1.42 -12.62
N LEU A 118 6.15 1.06 -11.44
CA LEU A 118 5.53 1.34 -10.16
C LEU A 118 6.54 1.99 -9.23
N ILE A 119 6.21 3.19 -8.73
CA ILE A 119 7.07 3.94 -7.81
C ILE A 119 6.35 4.11 -6.47
N LEU A 120 7.02 3.76 -5.38
CA LEU A 120 6.53 3.94 -4.01
C LEU A 120 7.46 4.91 -3.29
N VAL A 121 6.97 6.11 -2.97
CA VAL A 121 7.72 7.09 -2.17
C VAL A 121 7.36 6.90 -0.71
N VAL A 122 8.33 6.54 0.12
CA VAL A 122 8.15 6.23 1.56
C VAL A 122 9.00 7.15 2.41
N ASP A 123 8.73 7.20 3.73
CA ASP A 123 9.55 7.96 4.67
C ASP A 123 10.97 7.37 4.79
N GLU A 124 11.95 8.18 5.18
CA GLU A 124 13.37 7.81 5.30
C GLU A 124 13.65 6.66 6.27
N ASP A 125 12.77 6.47 7.25
CA ASP A 125 12.87 5.42 8.27
C ASP A 125 12.34 4.05 7.79
N VAL A 126 11.90 3.96 6.54
CA VAL A 126 11.44 2.71 5.92
C VAL A 126 12.58 2.10 5.10
N ASP A 127 13.03 0.91 5.50
CA ASP A 127 14.00 0.13 4.74
C ASP A 127 13.35 -0.38 3.43
N PRO A 128 13.85 0.01 2.24
CA PRO A 128 13.28 -0.42 0.96
C PRO A 128 13.47 -1.92 0.69
N THR A 129 14.39 -2.60 1.38
CA THR A 129 14.63 -4.04 1.23
C THR A 129 13.64 -4.89 2.04
N ASP A 130 13.02 -4.31 3.07
CA ASP A 130 11.95 -4.94 3.83
C ASP A 130 10.60 -4.67 3.17
N HIS A 131 10.27 -5.51 2.19
CA HIS A 131 9.01 -5.43 1.46
C HIS A 131 7.78 -5.53 2.37
N SER A 132 7.86 -6.24 3.51
CA SER A 132 6.73 -6.36 4.45
C SER A 132 6.45 -5.03 5.15
N THR A 133 7.49 -4.36 5.63
CA THR A 133 7.36 -3.04 6.25
C THR A 133 6.93 -1.99 5.24
N VAL A 134 7.53 -1.97 4.04
CA VAL A 134 7.12 -1.08 2.95
C VAL A 134 5.64 -1.26 2.64
N MET A 135 5.19 -2.51 2.49
CA MET A 135 3.80 -2.83 2.18
C MET A 135 2.84 -2.33 3.25
N TRP A 136 3.15 -2.59 4.53
CA TRP A 136 2.35 -2.11 5.64
C TRP A 136 2.26 -0.59 5.66
N ARG A 137 3.38 0.11 5.40
CA ARG A 137 3.41 1.59 5.31
C ARG A 137 2.54 2.12 4.18
N VAL A 138 2.68 1.55 2.99
CA VAL A 138 1.94 1.91 1.77
C VAL A 138 0.44 1.79 2.01
N PHE A 139 -0.05 0.68 2.56
CA PHE A 139 -1.47 0.51 2.83
C PHE A 139 -2.04 1.49 3.86
N ASN A 140 -1.25 1.83 4.87
CA ASN A 140 -1.71 2.71 5.95
C ASN A 140 -1.56 4.20 5.63
N ASN A 141 -0.71 4.59 4.67
CA ASN A 141 -0.37 5.99 4.45
C ASN A 141 -0.92 6.59 3.14
N ILE A 142 -1.63 5.80 2.32
CA ILE A 142 -2.14 6.25 1.02
C ILE A 142 -3.66 6.43 1.06
N ASP A 143 -4.16 7.60 0.66
CA ASP A 143 -5.48 7.71 0.03
C ASP A 143 -5.28 7.81 -1.49
N VAL A 144 -5.70 6.78 -2.22
CA VAL A 144 -5.41 6.68 -3.67
C VAL A 144 -5.95 7.89 -4.47
N THR A 145 -7.00 8.55 -4.00
CA THR A 145 -7.57 9.71 -4.71
C THR A 145 -6.71 10.96 -4.62
N ARG A 146 -5.85 11.04 -3.60
CA ARG A 146 -4.94 12.16 -3.34
C ARG A 146 -3.49 11.83 -3.69
N ASP A 147 -3.07 10.60 -3.40
CA ASP A 147 -1.66 10.22 -3.31
C ASP A 147 -1.16 9.38 -4.49
N MET A 148 -2.05 8.97 -5.40
CA MET A 148 -1.68 8.26 -6.63
C MET A 148 -1.53 9.24 -7.80
N PHE A 149 -0.44 9.07 -8.54
CA PHE A 149 -0.13 9.83 -9.73
C PHE A 149 0.18 8.86 -10.87
N THR A 150 -0.24 9.19 -12.09
CA THR A 150 -0.02 8.33 -13.26
C THR A 150 0.33 9.16 -14.49
N ASP A 151 1.21 8.64 -15.35
CA ASP A 151 1.50 9.16 -16.70
C ASP A 151 0.76 8.37 -17.80
N GLY A 152 -0.17 7.50 -17.39
CA GLY A 152 -0.87 6.51 -18.22
C GLY A 152 -0.21 5.13 -18.14
N ARG A 153 1.11 5.08 -18.32
CA ARG A 153 1.88 3.83 -18.35
C ARG A 153 2.49 3.43 -17.00
N ARG A 154 2.72 4.40 -16.13
CA ARG A 154 3.41 4.24 -14.84
C ARG A 154 2.56 4.84 -13.72
N ALA A 155 2.65 4.24 -12.55
CA ALA A 155 2.03 4.77 -11.34
C ALA A 155 3.09 5.14 -10.31
N ALA A 156 2.91 6.27 -9.65
CA ALA A 156 3.67 6.64 -8.47
C ALA A 156 2.72 6.92 -7.30
N PHE A 157 3.12 6.47 -6.12
CA PHE A 157 2.34 6.64 -4.90
C PHE A 157 3.16 7.40 -3.85
N ASP A 158 2.56 8.42 -3.27
CA ASP A 158 3.06 9.07 -2.06
C ASP A 158 2.57 8.31 -0.82
N ALA A 159 3.40 7.41 -0.29
CA ALA A 159 3.17 6.67 0.95
C ALA A 159 3.84 7.31 2.19
N THR A 160 4.28 8.57 2.08
CA THR A 160 4.90 9.28 3.21
C THR A 160 3.87 9.66 4.27
N ARG A 161 4.31 9.87 5.52
CA ARG A 161 3.44 10.47 6.54
C ARG A 161 2.97 11.85 6.05
N LYS A 162 1.68 12.12 6.21
CA LYS A 162 1.09 13.38 5.75
C LYS A 162 1.10 14.42 6.86
N ARG A 163 1.11 15.68 6.46
CA ARG A 163 1.08 16.85 7.35
C ARG A 163 -0.25 17.58 7.25
N LEU A 164 -0.59 18.34 8.28
CA LEU A 164 -1.81 19.15 8.32
C LEU A 164 -1.85 20.19 7.17
N GLU A 165 -0.69 20.75 6.81
CA GLU A 165 -0.59 21.73 5.72
C GLU A 165 -0.83 21.12 4.33
N GLU A 166 -0.96 19.80 4.22
CA GLU A 166 -1.34 19.10 2.98
C GLU A 166 -2.87 19.02 2.78
N GLY A 167 -3.62 19.80 3.58
CA GLY A 167 -5.07 19.89 3.48
C GLY A 167 -5.82 18.81 4.25
N LEU A 168 -5.16 18.21 5.24
CA LEU A 168 -5.77 17.25 6.16
C LEU A 168 -6.42 17.98 7.34
N SER A 169 -7.63 17.57 7.68
CA SER A 169 -8.39 18.06 8.83
C SER A 169 -7.98 17.38 10.15
N ARG A 170 -7.29 16.24 10.09
CA ARG A 170 -6.90 15.40 11.23
C ARG A 170 -5.38 15.31 11.38
N PRO A 171 -4.85 15.31 12.62
CA PRO A 171 -3.43 15.09 12.84
C PRO A 171 -3.04 13.66 12.44
N TRP A 172 -1.86 13.51 11.85
CA TRP A 172 -1.32 12.21 11.51
C TRP A 172 -0.85 11.49 12.78
N PRO A 173 -1.19 10.21 12.98
CA PRO A 173 -0.76 9.49 14.17
C PRO A 173 0.75 9.29 14.19
N GLU A 174 1.33 9.31 15.40
CA GLU A 174 2.67 8.78 15.62
C GLU A 174 2.65 7.26 15.60
N ASP A 175 3.78 6.66 15.24
CA ASP A 175 3.89 5.21 15.29
C ASP A 175 3.81 4.73 16.73
N ILE A 176 2.99 3.71 16.95
CA ILE A 176 2.90 3.04 18.25
C ILE A 176 4.16 2.17 18.41
N VAL A 177 5.21 2.74 18.98
CA VAL A 177 6.42 2.01 19.35
C VAL A 177 6.32 1.52 20.80
N MET A 178 6.47 0.21 20.99
CA MET A 178 6.68 -0.34 22.32
C MET A 178 8.07 0.03 22.82
N ALA A 179 8.16 0.52 24.06
CA ALA A 179 9.43 0.76 24.73
C ALA A 179 10.28 -0.53 24.75
N ASP A 180 11.57 -0.42 24.46
CA ASP A 180 12.47 -1.56 24.32
C ASP A 180 12.56 -2.42 25.59
N GLU A 181 12.36 -1.82 26.76
CA GLU A 181 12.29 -2.54 28.03
C GLU A 181 11.10 -3.50 28.09
N ILE A 182 9.94 -3.10 27.56
CA ILE A 182 8.74 -3.93 27.54
C ILE A 182 8.87 -5.04 26.50
N LYS A 183 9.49 -4.78 25.34
CA LYS A 183 9.79 -5.82 24.34
C LYS A 183 10.64 -6.94 24.95
N LYS A 184 11.71 -6.57 25.67
CA LYS A 184 12.60 -7.54 26.33
C LYS A 184 11.87 -8.35 27.39
N LYS A 185 11.05 -7.70 28.23
CA LYS A 185 10.24 -8.39 29.26
C LYS A 185 9.24 -9.35 28.63
N GLY A 186 8.48 -8.91 27.63
CA GLY A 186 7.48 -9.74 26.94
C GLY A 186 8.09 -10.97 26.25
N ILE A 187 9.23 -10.81 25.55
CA ILE A 187 9.94 -11.93 24.92
C ILE A 187 10.42 -12.92 26.00
N SER A 188 11.03 -12.42 27.08
CA SER A 188 11.51 -13.28 28.17
C SER A 188 10.39 -14.07 28.88
N GLU A 189 9.22 -13.44 29.07
CA GLU A 189 8.06 -14.11 29.67
C GLU A 189 7.43 -15.13 28.71
N MET A 190 7.36 -14.83 27.41
CA MET A 190 6.88 -15.77 26.41
C MET A 190 7.81 -16.98 26.30
N GLU A 191 9.13 -16.78 26.18
CA GLU A 191 10.11 -17.88 26.14
C GLU A 191 9.97 -18.79 27.37
N CYS A 192 9.87 -18.20 28.58
CA CYS A 192 9.66 -18.95 29.82
C CYS A 192 8.34 -19.76 29.84
N LEU A 193 7.26 -19.21 29.27
CA LEU A 193 5.97 -19.90 29.14
C LEU A 193 6.00 -21.01 28.08
N TRP A 194 6.71 -20.80 26.98
CA TRP A 194 6.91 -21.79 25.92
C TRP A 194 7.75 -22.97 26.41
N ASP A 195 8.87 -22.72 27.10
CA ASP A 195 9.71 -23.77 27.67
C ASP A 195 8.92 -24.64 28.66
N ARG A 196 8.14 -24.03 29.55
CA ARG A 196 7.25 -24.74 30.48
C ARG A 196 6.14 -25.55 29.81
N SER A 197 5.77 -25.23 28.58
CA SER A 197 4.76 -25.97 27.82
C SER A 197 5.32 -27.23 27.17
N LEU A 198 6.63 -27.24 26.88
CA LEU A 198 7.35 -28.37 26.28
C LEU A 198 7.77 -29.44 27.32
N GLU A 199 7.74 -29.08 28.61
CA GLU A 199 8.00 -30.00 29.74
C GLU A 199 6.77 -30.80 30.21
N LYS A 200 5.62 -30.63 29.56
CA LYS A 200 4.37 -31.38 29.83
C LYS A 200 4.04 -32.35 28.71
#